data_AF-A0A7X7L0K6-F1
#
_entry.id   AF-A0A7X7L0K6-F1
#
_cell.length_a   1.000
_cell.length_b   1.000
_cell.length_c   1.000
_cell.angle_alpha   90.00
_cell.angle_beta   90.00
_cell.angle_gamma   90.00
#
_symmetry.space_group_name_H-M   'P 1'
#
loop_
_entity.id
_entity.type
_entity.pdbx_description
1 polymer ?
#
loop_
_entity_poly.entity_id
_entity_poly.type
_entity_poly.pdbx_seq_one_letter_code
_entity_poly.pdbx_strand_id
1 'polypeptide(L)'
;MSDSENTEALKGQQTRNFESKEGLRDFLLNIRDKMTEKSAAPIYALSALNYVMNSAEIYELLDNENKEIARDIWLRLKQSGLQLKDPPLLFAEGESTSDSVEV
;
A
#
# COMPACT_ATOMS: atom_id res chain seq x y z
N MET A 1 -10.54 -41.15 16.91
CA MET A 1 -11.27 -40.00 17.49
C MET A 1 -10.18 -39.01 17.88
N SER A 2 -9.63 -38.30 16.90
CA SER A 2 -10.13 -37.01 16.37
C SER A 2 -9.66 -35.89 17.28
N ASP A 3 -8.65 -35.14 16.81
CA ASP A 3 -8.46 -33.69 17.04
C ASP A 3 -7.02 -33.27 16.64
N SER A 4 -6.65 -33.51 15.38
CA SER A 4 -5.41 -32.97 14.79
C SER A 4 -5.64 -32.30 13.43
N GLU A 5 -6.86 -31.86 13.15
CA GLU A 5 -7.21 -31.10 11.95
C GLU A 5 -7.39 -29.61 12.30
N ASN A 6 -6.29 -28.84 12.43
CA ASN A 6 -6.38 -27.40 12.11
C ASN A 6 -5.05 -26.64 11.93
N THR A 7 -4.02 -27.25 11.34
CA THR A 7 -2.73 -26.56 11.12
C THR A 7 -2.39 -26.34 9.65
N GLU A 8 -3.38 -26.31 8.75
CA GLU A 8 -3.16 -26.09 7.30
C GLU A 8 -3.92 -24.90 6.70
N ALA A 9 -4.60 -24.06 7.50
CA ALA A 9 -5.44 -22.98 6.98
C ALA A 9 -4.74 -21.61 6.78
N LEU A 10 -3.41 -21.53 6.92
CA LEU A 10 -2.66 -20.26 6.75
C LEU A 10 -1.74 -20.24 5.52
N LYS A 11 -1.95 -21.12 4.53
CA LYS A 11 -1.22 -21.11 3.24
C LYS A 11 -1.84 -20.17 2.17
N GLY A 12 -2.68 -19.22 2.58
CA GLY A 12 -3.45 -18.36 1.67
C GLY A 12 -2.87 -16.96 1.39
N GLN A 13 -1.82 -16.55 2.09
CA GLN A 13 -1.17 -15.27 1.86
C GLN A 13 0.28 -15.52 1.47
N GLN A 14 0.52 -15.82 0.19
CA GLN A 14 1.82 -15.54 -0.41
C GLN A 14 2.08 -14.05 -0.17
N THR A 15 2.89 -13.74 0.84
CA THR A 15 3.59 -12.48 0.96
C THR A 15 4.44 -12.35 -0.30
N ARG A 16 3.88 -11.75 -1.35
CA ARG A 16 4.67 -11.34 -2.51
C ARG A 16 5.60 -10.26 -1.98
N ASN A 17 6.83 -10.66 -1.68
CA ASN A 17 7.91 -9.73 -1.45
C ASN A 17 8.13 -8.98 -2.77
N PHE A 18 8.02 -7.66 -2.70
CA PHE A 18 8.41 -6.79 -3.80
C PHE A 18 9.84 -6.34 -3.50
N GLU A 19 10.81 -6.88 -4.23
CA GLU A 19 12.24 -6.55 -4.08
C GLU A 19 12.70 -5.53 -5.14
N SER A 20 11.76 -5.04 -5.96
CA SER A 20 12.03 -4.11 -7.05
C SER A 20 10.88 -3.12 -7.24
N LYS A 21 11.17 -2.00 -7.91
CA LYS A 21 10.17 -0.96 -8.23
C LYS A 21 9.04 -1.51 -9.10
N GLU A 22 9.39 -2.33 -10.09
CA GLU A 22 8.43 -3.01 -10.96
C GLU A 22 7.56 -4.00 -10.16
N GLY A 23 8.17 -4.78 -9.26
CA GLY A 23 7.43 -5.70 -8.39
C GLY A 23 6.46 -4.98 -7.45
N LEU A 24 6.87 -3.81 -6.92
CA LEU A 24 5.99 -2.98 -6.10
C LEU A 24 4.83 -2.44 -6.94
N ARG A 25 5.10 -1.96 -8.16
CA ARG A 25 4.08 -1.48 -9.09
C ARG A 25 3.02 -2.52 -9.35
N ASP A 26 3.43 -3.73 -9.74
CA ASP A 26 2.52 -4.84 -10.03
C ASP A 26 1.70 -5.25 -8.80
N PHE A 27 2.31 -5.20 -7.61
CA PHE A 27 1.62 -5.47 -6.35
C PHE A 27 0.56 -4.42 -6.06
N LEU A 28 0.88 -3.12 -6.19
CA LEU A 28 -0.04 -2.01 -5.99
C LEU A 28 -1.19 -2.03 -7.01
N LEU A 29 -0.89 -2.27 -8.29
CA LEU A 29 -1.90 -2.41 -9.35
C LEU A 29 -2.86 -3.55 -9.05
N ASN A 30 -2.36 -4.72 -8.64
CA ASN A 30 -3.18 -5.85 -8.24
C ASN A 30 -4.12 -5.52 -7.06
N ILE A 31 -3.70 -4.70 -6.09
CA ILE A 31 -4.57 -4.24 -5.01
C ILE A 31 -5.67 -3.31 -5.57
N ARG A 32 -5.28 -2.33 -6.38
CA ARG A 32 -6.20 -1.35 -6.99
C ARG A 32 -7.26 -2.04 -7.85
N ASP A 33 -6.85 -3.01 -8.65
CA ASP A 33 -7.74 -3.74 -9.56
C ASP A 33 -8.74 -4.57 -8.75
N LYS A 34 -8.29 -5.30 -7.71
CA LYS A 34 -9.18 -6.02 -6.80
C LYS A 34 -10.19 -5.13 -6.07
N MET A 35 -9.80 -3.91 -5.71
CA MET A 35 -10.74 -2.93 -5.13
C MET A 35 -11.77 -2.46 -6.17
N THR A 36 -11.33 -2.22 -7.41
CA THR A 36 -12.20 -1.75 -8.50
C THR A 36 -13.20 -2.82 -8.90
N GLU A 37 -12.77 -4.08 -8.98
CA GLU A 37 -13.61 -5.25 -9.24
C GLU A 37 -14.51 -5.62 -8.05
N LYS A 38 -14.31 -4.98 -6.88
CA LYS A 38 -14.97 -5.31 -5.61
C LYS A 38 -14.73 -6.77 -5.17
N SER A 39 -13.64 -7.37 -5.63
CA SER A 39 -13.23 -8.73 -5.29
C SER A 39 -12.42 -8.78 -3.98
N ALA A 40 -11.98 -7.63 -3.46
CA ALA A 40 -11.37 -7.50 -2.13
C ALA A 40 -12.07 -6.46 -1.26
N ALA A 41 -12.24 -6.77 0.02
CA ALA A 41 -12.76 -5.83 1.01
C ALA A 41 -11.76 -4.68 1.27
N PRO A 42 -12.23 -3.46 1.61
CA PRO A 42 -11.35 -2.31 1.90
C PRO A 42 -10.28 -2.62 2.96
N ILE A 43 -10.59 -3.44 3.96
CA ILE A 43 -9.63 -3.81 5.02
C ILE A 43 -8.42 -4.61 4.48
N TYR A 44 -8.62 -5.41 3.42
CA TYR A 44 -7.53 -6.13 2.76
C TYR A 44 -6.56 -5.15 2.11
N ALA A 45 -7.10 -4.18 1.36
CA ALA A 45 -6.28 -3.16 0.71
C ALA A 45 -5.55 -2.28 1.73
N LEU A 46 -6.19 -1.90 2.84
CA LEU A 46 -5.54 -1.18 3.93
C LEU A 46 -4.37 -1.98 4.52
N SER A 47 -4.60 -3.28 4.78
CA SER A 47 -3.56 -4.15 5.36
C SER A 47 -2.38 -4.31 4.41
N ALA A 48 -2.65 -4.47 3.10
CA ALA A 48 -1.63 -4.58 2.07
C ALA A 48 -0.84 -3.27 1.90
N LEU A 49 -1.50 -2.12 1.95
CA LEU A 49 -0.81 -0.83 1.89
C LEU A 49 0.01 -0.56 3.15
N ASN A 50 -0.48 -0.98 4.32
CA ASN A 50 0.28 -0.91 5.56
C ASN A 50 1.54 -1.79 5.50
N TYR A 51 1.45 -2.98 4.92
CA TYR A 51 2.62 -3.83 4.66
C TYR A 51 3.63 -3.12 3.76
N VAL A 52 3.17 -2.46 2.68
CA VAL A 52 4.04 -1.69 1.78
C VAL A 52 4.73 -0.54 2.50
N MET A 53 3.97 0.29 3.21
CA MET A 53 4.49 1.49 3.88
C MET A 53 5.47 1.19 5.02
N ASN A 54 5.43 -0.01 5.58
CA ASN A 54 6.35 -0.44 6.65
C ASN A 54 7.48 -1.33 6.13
N SER A 55 7.67 -1.48 4.81
CA SER A 55 8.81 -2.23 4.30
C SER A 55 10.11 -1.43 4.49
N ALA A 56 11.22 -2.15 4.72
CA ALA A 56 12.52 -1.51 4.94
C ALA A 56 13.01 -0.70 3.73
N GLU A 57 12.59 -1.11 2.53
CA GLU A 57 13.07 -0.58 1.25
C GLU A 57 12.10 0.47 0.65
N ILE A 58 11.04 0.85 1.37
CA ILE A 58 9.95 1.65 0.81
C ILE A 58 10.43 2.98 0.21
N TYR A 59 11.39 3.66 0.82
CA TYR A 59 11.92 4.94 0.33
C TYR A 59 12.67 4.80 -1.00
N GLU A 60 13.25 3.63 -1.28
CA GLU A 60 13.94 3.35 -2.54
C GLU A 60 12.98 2.88 -3.62
N LEU A 61 11.96 2.11 -3.24
CA LEU A 61 11.01 1.49 -4.16
C LEU A 61 9.81 2.40 -4.52
N LEU A 62 9.45 3.33 -3.64
CA LEU A 62 8.32 4.26 -3.83
C LEU A 62 8.75 5.48 -4.66
N ASP A 63 8.98 5.25 -5.95
CA ASP A 63 9.13 6.34 -6.92
C ASP A 63 7.82 7.09 -7.16
N ASN A 64 7.85 8.13 -7.99
CA ASN A 64 6.68 8.96 -8.26
C ASN A 64 5.51 8.15 -8.82
N GLU A 65 5.75 7.16 -9.70
CA GLU A 65 4.69 6.35 -10.27
C GLU A 65 4.03 5.46 -9.20
N ASN A 66 4.85 4.74 -8.43
CA ASN A 66 4.37 3.90 -7.34
C ASN A 66 3.66 4.72 -6.25
N LYS A 67 4.13 5.93 -5.97
CA LYS A 67 3.50 6.89 -5.06
C LYS A 67 2.11 7.30 -5.53
N GLU A 68 1.93 7.61 -6.82
CA GLU A 68 0.61 7.95 -7.38
C GLU A 68 -0.38 6.78 -7.28
N ILE A 69 0.06 5.54 -7.57
CA ILE A 69 -0.80 4.36 -7.45
C ILE A 69 -1.19 4.13 -5.99
N ALA A 70 -0.24 4.22 -5.06
CA ALA A 70 -0.51 4.09 -3.63
C ALA A 70 -1.46 5.19 -3.12
N ARG A 71 -1.33 6.42 -3.64
CA ARG A 71 -2.24 7.53 -3.34
C ARG A 71 -3.67 7.27 -3.83
N ASP A 72 -3.84 6.78 -5.05
CA ASP A 72 -5.17 6.41 -5.59
C ASP A 72 -5.85 5.36 -4.70
N ILE A 73 -5.12 4.32 -4.31
CA ILE A 73 -5.65 3.29 -3.40
C ILE A 73 -6.05 3.92 -2.05
N TRP A 74 -5.22 4.80 -1.49
CA TRP A 74 -5.53 5.50 -0.23
C TRP A 74 -6.81 6.33 -0.31
N LEU A 75 -6.99 7.09 -1.39
CA LEU A 75 -8.18 7.90 -1.62
C LEU A 75 -9.44 7.04 -1.78
N ARG A 76 -9.33 5.89 -2.45
CA ARG A 76 -10.43 4.91 -2.56
C ARG A 76 -10.81 4.31 -1.20
N LEU A 77 -9.82 4.04 -0.34
CA LEU A 77 -10.08 3.59 1.03
C LEU A 77 -10.88 4.64 1.81
N LYS A 78 -10.52 5.92 1.70
CA LYS A 78 -11.31 7.01 2.29
C LYS A 78 -12.73 7.07 1.73
N GLN A 79 -12.89 6.96 0.40
CA GLN A 79 -14.20 6.95 -0.25
C GLN A 79 -15.08 5.76 0.16
N SER A 80 -14.48 4.64 0.58
CA SER A 80 -15.21 3.49 1.13
C SER A 80 -15.81 3.73 2.52
N GLY A 81 -15.56 4.89 3.12
CA GLY A 81 -16.08 5.29 4.44
C GLY A 81 -15.09 5.12 5.59
N LEU A 82 -13.84 4.71 5.31
CA LEU A 82 -12.80 4.61 6.32
C LEU A 82 -12.26 6.00 6.70
N GLN A 83 -12.21 6.28 8.00
CA GLN A 83 -11.63 7.51 8.53
C GLN A 83 -10.13 7.34 8.69
N LEU A 84 -9.37 7.68 7.65
CA LEU A 84 -7.92 7.55 7.60
C LEU A 84 -7.25 8.92 7.59
N LYS A 85 -6.12 9.06 8.30
CA LYS A 85 -5.25 10.24 8.23
C LYS A 85 -4.26 10.10 7.09
N ASP A 86 -3.98 11.16 6.36
CA ASP A 86 -3.07 11.07 5.21
C ASP A 86 -1.62 10.77 5.62
N PRO A 87 -1.00 9.70 5.09
CA PRO A 87 0.39 9.38 5.35
C PRO A 87 1.29 10.46 4.74
N PRO A 88 2.22 11.08 5.50
CA PRO A 88 3.17 12.03 4.95
C PRO A 88 3.96 11.46 3.77
N LEU A 89 4.29 10.17 3.80
CA LEU A 89 5.00 9.50 2.70
C LEU A 89 4.28 9.62 1.34
N LEU A 90 2.94 9.63 1.35
CA LEU A 90 2.12 9.71 0.14
C LEU A 90 1.69 11.15 -0.21
N PHE A 91 1.54 12.01 0.80
CA PHE A 91 0.90 13.32 0.64
C PHE A 91 1.76 14.52 1.04
N ALA A 92 2.95 14.32 1.63
CA ALA A 92 3.91 15.41 1.74
C ALA A 92 4.34 15.80 0.33
N GLU A 93 4.11 17.07 0.00
CA GLU A 93 4.78 17.76 -1.09
C GLU A 93 6.27 17.69 -0.79
N GLY A 94 7.09 17.28 -1.76
CA GLY A 94 8.53 17.27 -1.58
C GLY A 94 9.01 18.65 -1.16
N GLU A 95 9.94 18.68 -0.19
CA GLU A 95 10.76 19.84 0.12
C GLU A 95 11.37 20.42 -1.17
N SER A 96 10.75 21.47 -1.71
CA SER A 96 11.40 22.39 -2.63
C SER A 96 10.76 23.77 -2.51
N THR A 97 10.89 24.38 -1.34
CA THR A 97 11.08 25.82 -1.25
C THR A 97 12.34 26.04 -0.42
N SER A 98 13.47 26.22 -1.11
CA SER A 98 14.51 27.06 -0.58
C SER A 98 13.83 28.38 -0.23
N ASP A 99 13.68 28.66 1.06
CA ASP A 99 13.43 30.01 1.52
C ASP A 99 14.56 30.87 0.96
N SER A 100 14.25 31.63 -0.10
CA SER A 100 15.04 32.78 -0.49
C SER A 100 15.05 33.72 0.71
N VAL A 101 16.10 33.60 1.53
CA VAL A 101 16.46 34.63 2.50
C VAL A 101 16.95 35.83 1.68
N GLU A 102 16.02 36.68 1.26
CA GLU A 102 16.31 38.10 1.03
C GLU A 102 16.31 38.79 2.40
N VAL A 103 17.50 39.03 2.94
CA VAL A 103 17.79 40.19 3.81
C VAL A 103 19.12 40.81 3.41
#